data_AF-A0A4Z1GMA0-F1
#
_entry.id   AF-A0A4Z1GMA0-F1
#
_cell.length_a   1.000
_cell.length_b   1.000
_cell.length_c   1.000
_cell.angle_alpha   90.00
_cell.angle_beta   90.00
_cell.angle_gamma   90.00
#
_symmetry.space_group_name_H-M   'P 1'
#
loop_
_entity.id
_entity.type
_entity.pdbx_description
1 polymer ?
#
loop_
_entity_poly.entity_id
_entity_poly.type
_entity_poly.pdbx_seq_one_letter_code
_entity_poly.pdbx_strand_id
1 'polypeptide(L)'
;MRLWDDENGGRWKHNVRDIQGEVLCVSQFTLLASTKKGSKPDFHGAMGGDQARELYQLFVTKVQQGYASERVKDGVFQAMMEVALVNDGPVTLEMSTRSNEKA
;
A
#
# COMPACT_ATOMS: atom_id res chain seq x y z
N MET A 1 9.17 5.01 -6.16
CA MET A 1 9.29 3.66 -6.75
C MET A 1 9.03 3.74 -8.23
N ARG A 2 9.89 3.16 -9.08
CA ARG A 2 9.74 3.22 -10.54
C ARG A 2 9.08 1.93 -11.03
N LEU A 3 7.94 2.05 -11.69
CA LEU A 3 7.08 0.93 -12.09
C LEU A 3 6.65 0.97 -13.56
N TRP A 4 6.92 2.08 -14.26
CA TRP A 4 6.54 2.26 -15.66
C TRP A 4 7.77 2.37 -16.54
N ASP A 5 7.66 1.89 -17.78
CA ASP A 5 8.70 1.98 -18.79
C ASP A 5 8.75 3.41 -19.37
N ASP A 6 9.90 3.82 -19.91
CA ASP A 6 10.02 5.09 -20.63
C ASP A 6 9.58 4.98 -22.11
N GLU A 7 9.43 6.13 -22.76
CA GLU A 7 9.01 6.22 -24.17
C GLU A 7 10.02 5.60 -25.15
N ASN A 8 11.27 5.39 -24.72
CA ASN A 8 12.35 4.81 -25.52
C ASN A 8 12.49 3.29 -25.30
N GLY A 9 11.55 2.65 -24.60
CA GLY A 9 11.56 1.20 -24.33
C GLY A 9 12.44 0.80 -23.13
N GLY A 10 12.94 1.76 -22.36
CA GLY A 10 13.68 1.52 -21.13
C GLY A 10 12.75 1.05 -20.01
N ARG A 11 13.01 -0.13 -19.45
CA ARG A 11 12.14 -0.69 -18.40
C ARG A 11 12.33 -0.05 -17.02
N TRP A 12 11.24 0.07 -16.25
CA TRP A 12 11.25 0.50 -14.83
C TRP A 12 11.87 1.90 -14.60
N LYS A 13 11.49 2.87 -15.42
CA LYS A 13 12.11 4.21 -15.47
C LYS A 13 11.27 5.29 -14.80
N HIS A 14 9.95 5.20 -14.90
CA HIS A 14 9.03 6.20 -14.39
C HIS A 14 8.38 5.77 -13.09
N ASN A 15 8.18 6.74 -12.20
CA ASN A 15 7.42 6.59 -10.96
C ASN A 15 6.02 7.22 -11.10
N VAL A 16 5.17 7.05 -10.08
CA VAL A 16 3.77 7.55 -10.11
C VAL A 16 3.67 9.06 -10.36
N ARG A 17 4.66 9.85 -9.93
CA ARG A 17 4.69 11.30 -10.19
C ARG A 17 5.00 11.59 -11.66
N ASP A 18 5.93 10.85 -12.25
CA ASP A 18 6.38 11.07 -13.63
C ASP A 18 5.23 10.80 -14.62
N ILE A 19 4.44 9.76 -14.38
CA ILE A 19 3.25 9.43 -15.19
C ILE A 19 1.99 10.21 -14.78
N GLN A 20 2.09 11.12 -13.81
CA GLN A 20 0.95 11.85 -13.24
C GLN A 20 -0.20 10.91 -12.82
N GLY A 21 0.13 9.78 -12.21
CA GLY A 21 -0.84 8.78 -11.75
C GLY A 21 -1.52 9.17 -10.44
N GLU A 22 -2.44 8.34 -9.98
CA GLU A 22 -3.09 8.47 -8.68
C GLU A 22 -2.64 7.37 -7.72
N VAL A 23 -2.82 7.59 -6.42
CA VAL A 23 -2.53 6.62 -5.36
C VAL A 23 -3.80 6.38 -4.55
N LEU A 24 -4.22 5.13 -4.43
CA LEU A 24 -5.29 4.73 -3.52
C LEU A 24 -4.68 4.04 -2.29
N CYS A 25 -4.91 4.61 -1.11
CA CYS A 25 -4.55 4.01 0.17
C CYS A 25 -5.75 3.25 0.74
N VAL A 26 -5.53 2.00 1.17
CA VAL A 26 -6.53 1.19 1.85
C VAL A 26 -5.89 0.53 3.07
N SER A 27 -6.49 0.70 4.25
CA SER A 27 -6.02 0.05 5.47
C SER A 27 -6.24 -1.47 5.40
N GLN A 28 -5.17 -2.28 5.55
CA GLN A 28 -5.25 -3.75 5.42
C GLN A 28 -4.46 -4.47 6.53
N PHE A 29 -5.08 -4.68 7.69
CA PHE A 29 -4.43 -5.36 8.82
C PHE A 29 -4.09 -6.83 8.53
N THR A 30 -4.81 -7.46 7.59
CA THR A 30 -4.62 -8.88 7.26
C THR A 30 -3.27 -9.17 6.60
N LEU A 31 -2.54 -8.15 6.14
CA LEU A 31 -1.15 -8.31 5.69
C LEU A 31 -0.22 -8.82 6.80
N LEU A 32 -0.60 -8.64 8.06
CA LEU A 32 0.14 -9.13 9.23
C LEU A 32 -0.36 -10.50 9.73
N ALA A 33 -1.11 -11.23 8.92
CA ALA A 33 -1.58 -12.58 9.25
C ALA A 33 -0.40 -13.56 9.44
N SER A 34 -0.42 -14.30 10.54
CA SER A 34 0.36 -15.53 10.72
C SER A 34 -0.51 -16.73 10.34
N THR A 35 -0.06 -17.52 9.37
CA THR A 35 -0.74 -18.72 8.87
C THR A 35 -0.02 -20.01 9.26
N LYS A 36 0.92 -19.94 10.21
CA LYS A 36 1.77 -21.08 10.59
C LYS A 36 1.06 -22.15 11.42
N LYS A 37 -0.09 -21.86 12.03
CA LYS A 37 -0.80 -22.74 12.98
C LYS A 37 -2.16 -23.19 12.44
N GLY A 38 -2.16 -23.89 11.32
CA GLY A 38 -3.38 -24.43 10.69
C GLY A 38 -4.06 -23.46 9.72
N SER A 39 -5.34 -23.68 9.43
CA SER A 39 -6.09 -22.96 8.39
C SER A 39 -6.68 -21.61 8.83
N LYS A 40 -6.70 -21.32 10.13
CA LYS A 40 -7.19 -20.04 10.66
C LYS A 40 -6.01 -19.05 10.75
N PRO A 41 -6.07 -17.89 10.06
CA PRO A 41 -5.06 -16.86 10.22
C PRO A 41 -5.15 -16.22 11.62
N ASP A 42 -3.98 -15.98 12.21
CA ASP A 42 -3.82 -15.22 13.45
C ASP A 42 -3.32 -13.80 13.15
N PHE A 43 -3.90 -12.79 13.79
CA PHE A 43 -3.59 -11.38 13.52
C PHE A 43 -3.02 -10.65 14.74
N HIS A 44 -2.48 -11.38 15.72
CA HIS A 44 -1.96 -10.80 16.95
C HIS A 44 -0.83 -9.78 16.72
N GLY A 45 -0.11 -9.90 15.59
CA GLY A 45 0.93 -8.95 15.20
C GLY A 45 0.42 -7.61 14.65
N ALA A 46 -0.89 -7.47 14.41
CA ALA A 46 -1.49 -6.23 13.94
C ALA A 46 -1.79 -5.27 15.10
N MET A 47 -1.53 -3.98 14.89
CA MET A 47 -1.97 -2.93 15.80
C MET A 47 -3.50 -2.81 15.75
N GLY A 48 -4.14 -2.72 16.92
CA GLY A 48 -5.59 -2.61 17.04
C GLY A 48 -6.08 -1.21 17.42
N GLY A 49 -7.40 -1.01 17.28
CA GLY A 49 -8.10 0.14 17.85
C GLY A 49 -7.69 1.51 17.31
N ASP A 50 -7.73 2.51 18.18
CA ASP A 50 -7.53 3.90 17.81
C ASP A 50 -6.09 4.22 17.41
N GLN A 51 -5.10 3.53 18.00
CA GLN A 51 -3.69 3.71 17.64
C GLN A 51 -3.43 3.37 16.17
N ALA A 52 -4.06 2.30 15.66
CA ALA A 52 -3.94 1.94 14.25
C ALA A 52 -4.61 2.97 13.33
N ARG A 53 -5.73 3.56 13.77
CA ARG A 53 -6.41 4.63 13.03
C ARG A 53 -5.56 5.89 12.94
N GLU A 54 -5.00 6.33 14.06
CA GLU A 54 -4.11 7.50 14.12
C GLU A 54 -2.88 7.31 13.22
N LEU A 55 -2.25 6.14 13.30
CA LEU A 55 -1.09 5.82 12.48
C LEU A 55 -1.44 5.78 10.98
N TYR A 56 -2.57 5.19 10.62
CA TYR A 56 -3.06 5.16 9.24
C TYR A 56 -3.35 6.56 8.71
N GLN A 57 -4.04 7.39 9.50
CA GLN A 57 -4.35 8.77 9.11
C GLN A 57 -3.07 9.59 8.92
N LEU A 58 -2.08 9.41 9.80
CA LEU A 58 -0.76 10.02 9.66
C LEU A 58 -0.07 9.57 8.37
N PHE A 59 -0.12 8.27 8.05
CA PHE A 59 0.43 7.73 6.81
C PHE A 59 -0.20 8.38 5.57
N VAL A 60 -1.53 8.40 5.45
CA VAL A 60 -2.24 9.01 4.31
C VAL A 60 -1.86 10.50 4.18
N THR A 61 -1.84 11.22 5.30
CA THR A 61 -1.43 12.63 5.34
C THR A 61 0.00 12.83 4.82
N LYS A 62 0.93 11.95 5.19
CA LYS A 62 2.32 12.01 4.70
C LYS A 62 2.44 11.70 3.22
N VAL A 63 1.63 10.78 2.69
CA VAL A 63 1.58 10.49 1.25
C VAL A 63 1.04 11.70 0.48
N GLN A 64 -0.03 12.33 0.96
CA GLN A 64 -0.60 13.56 0.39
C GLN A 64 0.44 14.70 0.36
N GLN A 65 1.09 14.98 1.49
CA GLN A 65 2.14 16.00 1.60
C GLN A 65 3.35 15.71 0.71
N GLY A 66 3.70 14.43 0.55
CA GLY A 66 4.83 14.01 -0.27
C GLY A 66 4.52 13.98 -1.76
N TYR A 67 3.26 14.01 -2.20
CA TYR A 67 2.89 13.89 -3.62
C TYR A 67 2.04 15.07 -4.09
N ALA A 68 0.71 14.90 -4.07
CA ALA A 68 -0.28 15.89 -4.44
C ALA A 68 -1.60 15.45 -3.80
N SER A 69 -2.17 16.27 -2.93
CA SER A 69 -3.31 15.88 -2.08
C SER A 69 -4.51 15.37 -2.87
N GLU A 70 -4.77 15.97 -4.02
CA GLU A 70 -5.90 15.69 -4.90
C GLU A 70 -5.75 14.36 -5.66
N ARG A 71 -4.52 13.84 -5.77
CA ARG A 71 -4.18 12.58 -6.46
C ARG A 71 -4.04 11.40 -5.50
N VAL A 72 -4.21 11.63 -4.20
CA VAL A 72 -4.19 10.57 -3.17
C VAL A 72 -5.62 10.36 -2.68
N LYS A 73 -6.16 9.18 -2.99
CA LYS A 73 -7.48 8.74 -2.53
C LYS A 73 -7.30 7.84 -1.31
N ASP A 74 -8.29 7.88 -0.43
CA ASP A 74 -8.35 7.07 0.78
C ASP A 74 -9.61 6.20 0.75
N GLY A 75 -9.49 4.99 1.29
CA GLY A 75 -10.64 4.20 1.69
C GLY A 75 -11.25 4.71 3.00
N VAL A 76 -12.01 3.84 3.67
CA VAL A 76 -12.56 4.14 5.00
C VAL A 76 -11.99 3.13 6.00
N PHE A 77 -11.20 3.63 6.95
CA PHE A 77 -10.56 2.79 7.97
C PHE A 77 -11.59 1.94 8.73
N GLN A 78 -11.32 0.64 8.87
CA GLN A 78 -12.21 -0.34 9.52
C GLN A 78 -13.61 -0.53 8.90
N ALA A 79 -13.89 0.06 7.74
CA ALA A 79 -15.11 -0.26 7.01
C ALA A 79 -14.96 -1.56 6.23
N MET A 80 -16.05 -2.31 6.10
CA MET A 80 -16.16 -3.34 5.07
C MET A 80 -16.23 -2.65 3.71
N MET A 81 -15.31 -3.00 2.81
CA MET A 81 -15.15 -2.36 1.51
C MET A 81 -15.02 -3.39 0.40
N GLU A 82 -15.61 -3.10 -0.74
CA GLU A 82 -15.33 -3.78 -2.01
C GLU A 82 -14.38 -2.89 -2.82
N VAL A 83 -13.14 -3.33 -2.98
CA VAL A 83 -12.11 -2.58 -3.70
C VAL A 83 -11.89 -3.21 -5.07
N ALA A 84 -12.34 -2.53 -6.12
CA ALA A 84 -12.08 -2.94 -7.50
C ALA A 84 -10.65 -2.56 -7.91
N LEU A 85 -9.90 -3.53 -8.44
CA LEU A 85 -8.52 -3.34 -8.90
C LEU A 85 -8.34 -3.97 -10.28
N VAL A 86 -8.01 -3.15 -11.27
CA VAL A 86 -7.53 -3.60 -12.58
C VAL A 86 -6.00 -3.47 -12.56
N ASN A 87 -5.30 -4.60 -12.52
CA ASN A 87 -3.84 -4.61 -12.43
C ASN A 87 -3.22 -4.58 -13.84
N ASP A 88 -2.56 -3.47 -14.16
CA ASP A 88 -1.84 -3.27 -15.42
C ASP A 88 -0.44 -3.90 -15.32
N GLY A 89 -0.22 -5.03 -16.01
CA GLY A 89 1.00 -5.83 -15.94
C GLY A 89 0.73 -7.34 -15.90
N PRO A 90 0.41 -7.96 -14.74
CA PRO A 90 0.31 -7.33 -13.42
C PRO A 90 1.67 -7.11 -12.76
N VAL A 91 1.83 -5.97 -12.08
CA VAL A 91 3.00 -5.65 -11.25
C VAL A 91 2.54 -5.55 -9.80
N THR A 92 3.11 -6.36 -8.91
CA THR A 92 2.81 -6.33 -7.47
C THR A 92 4.11 -6.35 -6.68
N LEU A 93 4.21 -5.47 -5.69
CA LEU A 93 5.38 -5.37 -4.83
C LEU A 93 4.97 -5.42 -3.36
N GLU A 94 5.71 -6.21 -2.60
CA GLU A 94 5.62 -6.24 -1.14
C GLU A 94 6.68 -5.32 -0.55
N MET A 95 6.29 -4.49 0.42
CA MET A 95 7.20 -3.57 1.10
C MET A 95 7.00 -3.68 2.62
N SER A 96 8.10 -3.73 3.35
CA SER A 96 8.12 -3.70 4.81
C SER A 96 9.09 -2.63 5.29
N THR A 97 8.67 -1.83 6.27
CA THR A 97 9.53 -0.86 6.97
C THR A 97 10.42 -1.54 8.01
N ARG A 98 10.05 -2.75 8.45
CA ARG A 98 10.95 -3.62 9.20
C ARG A 98 11.97 -4.15 8.21
N SER A 99 13.22 -3.76 8.39
CA SER A 99 14.35 -4.30 7.64
C SER A 99 14.34 -5.82 7.78
N ASN A 100 14.04 -6.55 6.70
CA ASN A 100 14.56 -7.90 6.60
C ASN A 100 16.04 -7.74 6.32
N GLU A 101 16.88 -7.95 7.34
CA GLU A 101 18.23 -8.42 7.09
C GLU A 101 18.10 -9.72 6.29
N LYS A 102 18.35 -9.61 4.97
CA LYS A 102 18.54 -10.68 3.99
C LYS A 102 17.29 -11.52 3.67
N ALA A 103 16.83 -11.39 2.42
CA ALA A 103 16.27 -12.51 1.68
C ALA A 103 17.43 -13.37 1.14
#